data_AF-A0A3M1AGE5-F1
#
_entry.id   AF-A0A3M1AGE5-F1
#
_cell.length_a   1.000
_cell.length_b   1.000
_cell.length_c   1.000
_cell.angle_alpha   90.00
_cell.angle_beta   90.00
_cell.angle_gamma   90.00
#
_symmetry.space_group_name_H-M   'P 1'
#
loop_
_entity.id
_entity.type
_entity.pdbx_description
1 polymer ?
#
loop_
_entity_poly.entity_id
_entity_poly.type
_entity_poly.pdbx_seq_one_letter_code
_entity_poly.pdbx_strand_id
1 'polypeptide(L)'
;MIERYTRPEMGQIWSDENKFKQWLRIEILACEALAELGEIPGEAVEIIKARANFDKNRILEIEQTVKHDVIAFLTNVAEFVGPESRFIHLGMTSSDLLDTALAVMMRQAGELLMQDLTQLRSVLKNRALEFKETVCIGRSHGVHAEPTTF
;
A
#
# COMPACT_ATOMS: atom_id res chain seq x y z
N MET A 1 -13.29 -8.10 -0.57
CA MET A 1 -13.78 -8.18 -1.96
C MET A 1 -13.47 -9.59 -2.45
N ILE A 2 -14.40 -10.27 -3.12
CA ILE A 2 -14.10 -11.60 -3.67
C ILE A 2 -13.20 -11.48 -4.90
N GLU A 3 -12.40 -12.50 -5.17
CA GLU A 3 -11.44 -12.54 -6.28
C GLU A 3 -12.07 -12.12 -7.63
N ARG A 4 -13.30 -12.56 -7.89
CA ARG A 4 -14.06 -12.22 -9.11
C ARG A 4 -14.12 -10.73 -9.43
N TYR A 5 -14.13 -9.86 -8.43
CA TYR A 5 -14.27 -8.41 -8.62
C TYR A 5 -13.00 -7.64 -8.26
N THR A 6 -11.98 -8.32 -7.75
CA THR A 6 -10.70 -7.68 -7.41
C THR A 6 -9.84 -7.55 -8.66
N ARG A 7 -9.60 -6.32 -9.10
CA ARG A 7 -8.61 -6.07 -10.16
C ARG A 7 -7.21 -6.45 -9.67
N PRO A 8 -6.39 -7.16 -10.46
CA PRO A 8 -5.08 -7.63 -10.03
C PRO A 8 -4.19 -6.53 -9.42
N GLU A 9 -4.15 -5.35 -10.04
CA GLU A 9 -3.33 -4.20 -9.57
C GLU A 9 -3.73 -3.71 -8.19
N MET A 10 -5.05 -3.56 -7.94
CA MET A 10 -5.56 -3.19 -6.62
C MET A 10 -5.34 -4.32 -5.61
N GLY A 11 -5.55 -5.58 -6.01
CA GLY A 11 -5.32 -6.74 -5.15
C GLY A 11 -3.87 -6.87 -4.70
N GLN A 12 -2.91 -6.58 -5.58
CA GLN A 12 -1.48 -6.61 -5.26
C GLN A 12 -1.11 -5.61 -4.16
N ILE A 13 -1.71 -4.41 -4.15
CA ILE A 13 -1.47 -3.40 -3.10
C ILE A 13 -1.84 -3.96 -1.72
N TRP A 14 -2.96 -4.66 -1.61
CA TRP A 14 -3.47 -5.20 -0.34
C TRP A 14 -2.97 -6.61 -0.02
N SER A 15 -2.01 -7.12 -0.79
CA SER A 15 -1.41 -8.43 -0.53
C SER A 15 -0.45 -8.38 0.66
N ASP A 16 -0.32 -9.50 1.38
CA ASP A 16 0.67 -9.65 2.44
C ASP A 16 2.10 -9.40 1.95
N GLU A 17 2.39 -9.77 0.70
CA GLU A 17 3.68 -9.51 0.05
C GLU A 17 3.99 -8.01 0.01
N ASN A 18 3.05 -7.18 -0.47
CA ASN A 18 3.24 -5.73 -0.50
C ASN A 18 3.23 -5.14 0.91
N LYS A 19 2.40 -5.65 1.82
CA LYS A 19 2.36 -5.24 3.23
C LYS A 19 3.73 -5.41 3.89
N PHE A 20 4.30 -6.62 3.86
CA PHE A 20 5.62 -6.89 4.45
C PHE A 20 6.75 -6.14 3.74
N LYS A 21 6.63 -5.91 2.43
CA LYS A 21 7.55 -5.04 1.70
C LYS A 21 7.52 -3.59 2.20
N GLN A 22 6.34 -3.03 2.50
CA GLN A 22 6.25 -1.69 3.10
C GLN A 22 6.80 -1.68 4.52
N TRP A 23 6.53 -2.73 5.31
CA TRP A 23 7.08 -2.84 6.67
C TRP A 23 8.61 -2.85 6.66
N LEU A 24 9.22 -3.71 5.83
CA LEU A 24 10.68 -3.79 5.71
C LEU A 24 11.28 -2.44 5.31
N ARG A 25 10.64 -1.75 4.37
CA ARG A 25 11.09 -0.42 3.93
C ARG A 25 11.04 0.60 5.08
N ILE A 26 9.97 0.63 5.85
CA ILE A 26 9.80 1.56 6.98
C ILE A 26 10.82 1.26 8.07
N GLU A 27 11.04 0.00 8.40
CA GLU A 27 12.05 -0.43 9.38
C GLU A 27 13.47 0.00 8.98
N ILE A 28 13.83 -0.16 7.70
CA ILE A 28 15.11 0.31 7.17
C ILE A 28 15.23 1.83 7.29
N LEU A 29 14.19 2.57 6.91
CA LEU A 29 14.16 4.04 7.02
C LEU A 29 14.27 4.51 8.48
N ALA A 30 13.65 3.79 9.42
CA ALA A 30 13.77 4.06 10.85
C ALA A 30 15.21 3.86 11.33
N CYS A 31 15.87 2.77 10.89
CA CYS A 31 17.28 2.53 11.20
C CYS A 31 18.20 3.62 10.61
N GLU A 32 17.95 4.05 9.36
CA GLU A 32 18.68 5.18 8.75
C GLU A 32 18.54 6.46 9.59
N ALA A 33 17.31 6.80 10.00
CA ALA A 33 17.07 7.97 10.84
C ALA A 33 17.76 7.87 12.22
N LEU A 34 17.74 6.69 12.85
CA LEU A 34 18.45 6.48 14.12
C LEU A 34 19.97 6.61 13.99
N ALA A 35 20.54 6.19 12.86
CA ALA A 35 21.97 6.39 12.60
C ALA A 35 22.33 7.85 12.35
N GLU A 36 21.47 8.61 11.65
CA GLU A 36 21.62 10.05 11.47
C GLU A 36 21.58 10.80 12.82
N LEU A 37 20.79 10.31 13.78
CA LEU A 37 20.72 10.84 15.14
C LEU A 37 21.87 10.37 16.05
N GLY A 38 22.68 9.40 15.61
CA GLY A 38 23.79 8.84 16.38
C GLY A 38 23.38 7.79 17.43
N GLU A 39 22.13 7.30 17.39
CA GLU A 39 21.60 6.31 18.33
C GLU A 39 22.05 4.88 17.98
N ILE A 40 22.34 4.60 16.70
CA ILE A 40 22.89 3.33 16.25
C ILE A 40 24.11 3.54 15.34
N PRO A 41 25.05 2.57 15.24
CA PRO A 41 26.20 2.68 14.34
C PRO A 41 25.78 2.68 12.87
N GLY A 42 26.34 3.60 12.06
CA GLY A 42 26.08 3.64 10.61
C GLY A 42 26.46 2.34 9.89
N GLU A 43 27.50 1.63 10.35
CA GLU A 43 27.89 0.32 9.83
C GLU A 43 26.77 -0.73 9.98
N ALA A 44 25.98 -0.65 11.05
CA ALA A 44 24.85 -1.54 11.25
C ALA A 44 23.74 -1.30 10.21
N VAL A 45 23.50 -0.04 9.83
CA VAL A 45 22.54 0.32 8.78
C VAL A 45 22.97 -0.24 7.42
N GLU A 46 24.26 -0.16 7.08
CA GLU A 46 24.77 -0.74 5.84
C GLU A 46 24.57 -2.27 5.79
N ILE A 47 24.82 -2.96 6.90
CA ILE A 47 24.56 -4.41 7.01
C ILE A 47 23.06 -4.71 6.87
N ILE A 48 22.21 -3.95 7.56
CA ILE A 48 20.75 -4.10 7.49
C ILE A 48 20.30 -3.91 6.04
N LYS A 49 20.67 -2.82 5.36
CA LYS A 49 20.26 -2.57 3.96
C LYS A 49 20.75 -3.63 2.99
N ALA A 50 21.95 -4.18 3.20
CA ALA A 50 22.51 -5.21 2.34
C ALA A 50 21.84 -6.58 2.50
N ARG A 51 21.31 -6.88 3.70
CA ARG A 51 20.83 -8.23 4.05
C ARG A 51 19.33 -8.32 4.34
N ALA A 52 18.68 -7.20 4.64
CA ALA A 52 17.27 -7.15 5.00
C ALA A 52 16.43 -7.75 3.87
N ASN A 53 15.73 -8.81 4.21
CA ASN A 53 14.81 -9.51 3.34
C ASN A 53 13.75 -10.21 4.20
N PHE A 54 12.72 -10.76 3.57
CA PHE A 54 11.70 -11.55 4.24
C PHE A 54 11.22 -12.71 3.35
N ASP A 55 10.62 -13.72 3.99
CA ASP A 55 9.85 -14.77 3.33
C ASP A 55 8.43 -14.76 3.93
N LYS A 56 7.45 -14.42 3.08
CA LYS A 56 6.03 -14.34 3.47
C LYS A 56 5.52 -15.63 4.11
N ASN A 57 5.88 -16.79 3.56
CA ASN A 57 5.38 -18.07 4.06
C ASN A 57 6.01 -18.38 5.43
N ARG A 58 7.30 -18.04 5.60
CA ARG A 58 7.98 -18.19 6.88
C ARG A 58 7.39 -17.29 7.97
N ILE A 59 7.02 -16.05 7.63
CA ILE A 59 6.32 -15.14 8.56
C ILE A 59 5.00 -15.76 9.02
N LEU A 60 4.18 -16.23 8.08
CA LEU A 60 2.89 -16.86 8.40
C LEU A 60 3.04 -18.12 9.25
N GLU A 61 4.11 -18.88 9.06
CA GLU A 61 4.45 -20.03 9.91
C GLU A 61 4.79 -19.59 11.35
N ILE A 62 5.68 -18.59 11.50
CA ILE A 62 6.08 -18.08 12.82
C ILE A 62 4.86 -17.50 13.56
N GLU A 63 3.99 -16.77 12.85
CA GLU A 63 2.77 -16.17 13.41
C GLU A 63 1.84 -17.21 14.04
N GLN A 64 1.78 -18.43 13.50
CA GLN A 64 1.01 -19.52 14.11
C GLN A 64 1.48 -19.85 15.53
N THR A 65 2.74 -19.58 15.86
CA THR A 65 3.31 -19.82 17.19
C THR A 65 3.23 -18.57 18.05
N VAL A 66 3.73 -17.42 17.56
CA VAL A 66 3.85 -16.20 18.37
C VAL A 66 2.55 -15.42 18.52
N LYS A 67 1.54 -15.71 17.68
CA LYS A 67 0.21 -15.08 17.67
C LYS A 67 0.26 -13.54 17.58
N HIS A 68 1.31 -13.02 16.95
CA HIS A 68 1.53 -11.60 16.72
C HIS A 68 2.32 -11.40 15.42
N ASP A 69 1.69 -10.75 14.45
CA ASP A 69 2.19 -10.54 13.09
C ASP A 69 3.49 -9.73 13.01
N VAL A 70 3.59 -8.60 13.72
CA VAL A 70 4.82 -7.78 13.76
C VAL A 70 5.99 -8.56 14.36
N ILE A 71 5.77 -9.29 15.46
CA ILE A 71 6.81 -10.14 16.05
C ILE A 71 7.23 -11.24 15.07
N ALA A 72 6.28 -11.87 14.38
CA ALA A 72 6.59 -12.89 13.38
C ALA A 72 7.41 -12.33 12.22
N PHE A 73 7.05 -11.15 11.72
CA PHE A 73 7.78 -10.42 10.70
C PHE A 73 9.21 -10.10 11.15
N LEU A 74 9.39 -9.45 12.30
CA LEU A 74 10.71 -9.08 12.83
C LEU A 74 11.60 -10.31 13.07
N THR A 75 11.00 -11.41 13.56
CA THR A 75 11.71 -12.68 13.75
C THR A 75 12.23 -13.21 12.41
N ASN A 76 11.41 -13.19 11.36
CA ASN A 76 11.86 -13.63 10.04
C ASN A 76 12.94 -12.71 9.46
N VAL A 77 12.80 -11.38 9.56
CA VAL A 77 13.83 -10.44 9.09
C VAL A 77 15.17 -10.67 9.80
N ALA A 78 15.12 -10.97 11.10
CA ALA A 78 16.32 -11.30 11.89
C ALA A 78 17.05 -12.56 11.36
N GLU A 79 16.33 -13.56 10.82
CA GLU A 79 16.93 -14.75 10.19
C GLU A 79 17.84 -14.37 9.01
N PHE A 80 17.56 -13.27 8.29
CA PHE A 80 18.38 -12.79 7.16
C PHE A 80 19.52 -11.87 7.58
N VAL A 81 19.22 -10.91 8.47
CA VAL A 81 20.15 -9.83 8.86
C VAL A 81 21.21 -10.33 9.85
N GLY A 82 20.84 -11.21 10.77
CA GLY A 82 21.73 -11.67 11.85
C GLY A 82 21.85 -10.64 12.99
N PRO A 83 23.02 -10.51 13.65
CA PRO A 83 23.15 -9.76 14.91
C PRO A 83 22.69 -8.30 14.87
N GLU A 84 22.83 -7.63 13.72
CA GLU A 84 22.40 -6.23 13.58
C GLU A 84 20.88 -6.05 13.57
N SER A 85 20.10 -7.14 13.48
CA SER A 85 18.64 -7.09 13.62
C SER A 85 18.19 -6.55 14.98
N ARG A 86 19.06 -6.52 15.99
CA ARG A 86 18.79 -5.91 17.31
C ARG A 86 18.44 -4.43 17.24
N PHE A 87 18.81 -3.75 16.15
CA PHE A 87 18.51 -2.33 15.93
C PHE A 87 17.21 -2.11 15.14
N ILE A 88 16.69 -3.17 14.51
CA ILE A 88 15.40 -3.11 13.80
C ILE A 88 14.29 -2.99 14.84
N HIS A 89 13.31 -2.12 14.57
CA HIS A 89 12.20 -1.79 15.47
C HIS A 89 12.61 -1.12 16.79
N LEU A 90 13.86 -0.64 16.92
CA LEU A 90 14.34 -0.01 18.15
C LEU A 90 13.58 1.30 18.43
N GLY A 91 12.93 1.36 19.59
CA GLY A 91 12.20 2.55 20.04
C GLY A 91 10.83 2.77 19.40
N MET A 92 10.41 1.89 18.48
CA MET A 92 9.09 1.93 17.86
C MET A 92 8.11 0.99 18.58
N THR A 93 6.82 1.31 18.43
CA THR A 93 5.72 0.39 18.73
C THR A 93 5.21 -0.26 17.44
N SER A 94 4.45 -1.34 17.57
CA SER A 94 3.80 -1.99 16.42
C SER A 94 2.99 -1.00 15.58
N SER A 95 2.28 -0.04 16.20
CA SER A 95 1.43 0.93 15.49
C SER A 95 2.23 1.92 14.65
N ASP A 96 3.44 2.30 15.06
CA ASP A 96 4.29 3.19 14.26
C ASP A 96 4.59 2.57 12.89
N LEU A 97 4.82 1.25 12.86
CA LEU A 97 5.01 0.47 11.64
C LEU A 97 3.69 0.26 10.89
N LEU A 98 2.66 -0.26 11.57
CA LEU A 98 1.39 -0.67 10.98
C LEU A 98 0.65 0.50 10.34
N ASP A 99 0.51 1.61 11.06
CA ASP A 99 -0.28 2.76 10.61
C ASP A 99 0.43 3.51 9.48
N THR A 100 1.77 3.62 9.56
CA THR A 100 2.58 4.20 8.48
C THR A 100 2.50 3.34 7.21
N ALA A 101 2.61 2.02 7.34
CA ALA A 101 2.48 1.11 6.21
C ALA A 101 1.08 1.18 5.57
N LEU A 102 0.04 1.24 6.40
CA LEU A 102 -1.34 1.41 5.94
C LEU A 102 -1.52 2.73 5.19
N ALA A 103 -0.96 3.84 5.70
CA ALA A 103 -0.99 5.12 5.01
C ALA A 103 -0.31 5.07 3.63
N VAL A 104 0.85 4.40 3.53
CA VAL A 104 1.55 4.18 2.26
C VAL A 104 0.70 3.34 1.30
N MET A 105 0.10 2.25 1.76
CA MET A 105 -0.77 1.39 0.93
C MET A 105 -2.05 2.12 0.48
N MET A 106 -2.67 2.93 1.35
CA MET A 106 -3.79 3.80 0.98
C MET A 106 -3.40 4.79 -0.10
N ARG A 107 -2.20 5.37 -0.02
CA ARG A 107 -1.69 6.26 -1.07
C ARG A 107 -1.50 5.50 -2.39
N GLN A 108 -0.92 4.31 -2.39
CA GLN A 108 -0.79 3.47 -3.60
C GLN A 108 -2.15 3.21 -4.24
N ALA A 109 -3.16 2.89 -3.43
CA ALA A 109 -4.53 2.67 -3.92
C ALA A 109 -5.15 3.97 -4.48
N GLY A 110 -4.94 5.09 -3.80
CA GLY A 110 -5.40 6.41 -4.24
C GLY A 110 -4.79 6.83 -5.57
N GLU A 111 -3.50 6.55 -5.80
CA GLU A 111 -2.82 6.83 -7.06
C GLU A 111 -3.45 6.04 -8.23
N LEU A 112 -3.79 4.76 -8.04
CA LEU A 112 -4.51 3.97 -9.06
C LEU A 112 -5.91 4.54 -9.35
N LEU A 113 -6.68 4.84 -8.30
CA LEU A 113 -8.02 5.39 -8.45
C LEU A 113 -7.99 6.75 -9.18
N MET A 114 -6.99 7.58 -8.92
CA MET A 114 -6.85 8.88 -9.58
C MET A 114 -6.59 8.74 -11.08
N GLN A 115 -5.81 7.73 -11.49
CA GLN A 115 -5.57 7.42 -12.90
C GLN A 115 -6.87 6.97 -13.58
N ASP A 116 -7.62 6.06 -12.96
CA ASP A 116 -8.92 5.60 -13.48
C ASP A 116 -9.93 6.74 -13.64
N LEU A 117 -10.02 7.63 -12.64
CA LEU A 117 -10.92 8.79 -12.68
C LEU A 117 -10.54 9.75 -13.81
N THR A 118 -9.23 9.92 -14.06
CA THR A 118 -8.74 10.74 -15.17
C THR A 118 -9.14 10.15 -16.52
N GLN A 119 -9.03 8.83 -16.68
CA GLN A 119 -9.47 8.13 -17.89
C GLN A 119 -10.98 8.21 -18.07
N LEU A 120 -11.76 7.94 -17.03
CA LEU A 120 -13.22 8.02 -17.05
C LEU A 120 -13.69 9.42 -17.44
N ARG A 121 -13.09 10.45 -16.85
CA ARG A 121 -13.38 11.85 -17.21
C ARG A 121 -13.15 12.11 -18.70
N SER A 122 -12.07 11.58 -19.28
CA SER A 122 -11.80 11.72 -20.71
C SER A 122 -12.84 11.02 -21.57
N VAL A 123 -13.25 9.80 -21.19
CA VAL A 123 -14.29 9.05 -21.91
C VAL A 123 -15.63 9.79 -21.87
N LEU A 124 -16.05 10.24 -20.69
CA LEU A 124 -17.30 11.00 -20.53
C LEU A 124 -17.27 12.31 -21.32
N LYS A 125 -16.15 13.04 -21.28
CA LYS A 125 -15.98 14.26 -22.11
C LYS A 125 -16.15 13.95 -23.59
N ASN A 126 -15.54 12.88 -24.09
CA ASN A 126 -15.65 12.52 -25.50
C ASN A 126 -17.09 12.18 -25.88
N ARG A 127 -17.82 11.42 -25.06
CA ARG A 127 -19.24 11.11 -25.30
C ARG A 127 -20.11 12.35 -25.25
N ALA A 128 -19.90 13.24 -24.28
CA ALA A 128 -20.64 14.49 -24.19
C ALA A 128 -20.41 15.39 -25.42
N LEU A 129 -19.18 15.44 -25.94
CA LEU A 129 -18.87 16.20 -27.16
C LEU A 129 -19.45 15.55 -28.43
N GLU A 130 -19.45 14.22 -28.51
CA GLU A 130 -20.05 13.45 -29.60
C GLU A 130 -21.55 13.72 -29.74
N PHE A 131 -22.28 13.79 -28.62
CA PHE A 131 -23.73 14.01 -28.60
C PHE A 131 -24.17 15.45 -28.30
N LYS A 132 -23.23 16.40 -28.30
CA LYS A 132 -23.48 17.80 -27.96
C LYS A 132 -24.65 18.44 -28.70
N GLU A 133 -24.90 18.05 -29.96
CA GLU A 133 -25.97 18.59 -30.79
C GLU A 133 -27.14 17.60 -30.98
N THR A 134 -27.14 16.48 -30.25
CA THR A 134 -28.19 15.46 -30.31
C THR A 134 -29.30 15.81 -29.34
N VAL A 135 -30.40 16.37 -29.85
CA VAL A 135 -31.57 16.69 -29.02
C VAL A 135 -32.18 15.42 -28.41
N CYS A 136 -32.44 15.44 -27.11
CA CYS A 136 -33.18 14.40 -26.40
C CYS A 136 -34.23 15.00 -25.45
N ILE A 137 -35.22 14.20 -25.05
CA ILE A 137 -36.24 14.65 -24.10
C ILE A 137 -35.69 14.60 -22.67
N GLY A 138 -35.64 15.76 -22.01
CA GLY A 138 -35.32 15.83 -20.59
C GLY A 138 -36.39 15.11 -19.75
N ARG A 139 -36.01 14.62 -18.58
CA ARG A 139 -36.93 13.95 -17.66
C ARG A 139 -36.76 14.43 -16.23
N SER A 140 -37.87 14.80 -15.58
CA SER A 140 -37.96 15.01 -14.13
C SER A 140 -38.96 14.01 -13.56
N HIS A 141 -38.63 13.37 -12.42
CA HIS A 141 -39.43 12.26 -11.86
C HIS A 141 -39.73 11.12 -12.86
N GLY A 142 -38.89 10.94 -13.89
CA GLY A 142 -39.11 9.96 -14.96
C GLY A 142 -40.13 10.38 -16.04
N VAL A 143 -40.75 11.56 -15.92
CA VAL A 143 -41.74 12.11 -16.86
C VAL A 143 -41.07 13.08 -17.83
N HIS A 144 -41.54 13.14 -19.07
CA HIS A 144 -41.04 14.08 -20.08
C HIS A 144 -41.17 15.54 -19.60
N ALA A 145 -40.08 16.28 -19.75
CA ALA A 145 -39.97 17.70 -19.45
C ALA A 145 -39.60 18.48 -20.73
N GLU A 146 -38.74 19.49 -20.62
CA GLU A 146 -38.24 20.25 -21.77
C GLU A 146 -37.11 19.49 -22.51
N PRO A 147 -36.92 19.74 -23.82
CA PRO A 147 -35.78 19.20 -24.56
C PRO A 147 -34.43 19.67 -24.02
N THR A 148 -33.43 18.79 -24.09
CA THR A 148 -32.01 19.06 -23.79
C THR A 148 -31.15 18.37 -24.86
N THR A 149 -29.83 18.41 -24.73
CA THR A 149 -28.91 17.59 -25.53
C THR A 149 -28.51 16.33 -24.74
N PHE A 150 -28.28 15.22 -25.44
CA PHE A 150 -27.92 13.93 -24.86
C PHE A 150 -26.50 13.91 -24.26
#